data_AF-A0A0B0PTJ2-F1
#
_entry.id   AF-A0A0B0PTJ2-F1
#
_cell.length_a   1.000
_cell.length_b   1.000
_cell.length_c   1.000
_cell.angle_alpha   90.00
_cell.angle_beta   90.00
_cell.angle_gamma   90.00
#
_symmetry.space_group_name_H-M   'P 1'
#
loop_
_entity.id
_entity.type
_entity.pdbx_description
1 polymer ?
#
loop_
_entity_poly.entity_id
_entity_poly.type
_entity_poly.pdbx_seq_one_letter_code
_entity_poly.pdbx_strand_id
1 'polypeptide(L)'
;MRLKQEDTLLNNNTNNLYMSEIPVDKQKLAAPIKSVVDKFQLLPEFLKVRGLVKQHLDSFNYFVNTGIKKVVSANDRIVSYIDPGIYLRFKDVRIGNPSMTTYEKINPHTCRLADMTYAAPIFADIEYVQESHGQRTRLEKKNVVMGRMPIMLRSCRCVLYGKDEAELARLGECPLDPGGYFIINGSEKGFQVIPIREQLAKNRIIIDADNKGNITASVTSISETIKSQTVIQMDKEKIYLLLNQFVKKIPIMVVMKAMGMESDQEVMQMVGADPCYSALLLPSMELACYRAVSRFLKEIEKFLMLSYSDSGVRVKQGNVHVLAYIPKNKHWHTLIRRKLRSSSSVFLCINSRVCIIADIDERGAFLILRDIFLANVPVRCNNFRPKCLYVAVMLRRMMEATLNKHAIDDKDYVGNKHLELSGQLISLLFEDLFKKTIKKVGDNIDKALAAISRSRALDPSRVSSRITHVNKALVPVSDTDTPGYVRDTAKLLCELDIISKGLQWTLSTGNLRINRFRMQSKGVTQILGRMSFIGTLGFMTKVSQQFDKSRKVSGPRALHPSQWGMLCPCDTPEGEGCGLDKNLALTTHVTTDEDEGPLISLVCTYLKLHLSVKSSS
;
A
#
# COMPACT_ATOMS: atom_id res chain seq x y z
N MET A 1 9.47 20.15 -46.28
CA MET A 1 9.85 20.15 -47.71
C MET A 1 11.36 20.02 -47.83
N ARG A 2 11.83 19.21 -48.78
CA ARG A 2 13.19 18.70 -49.03
C ARG A 2 13.68 17.59 -48.09
N LEU A 3 13.12 16.42 -48.33
CA LEU A 3 13.81 15.13 -48.26
C LEU A 3 14.51 14.91 -49.62
N LYS A 4 15.79 14.49 -49.60
CA LYS A 4 16.46 13.67 -50.63
C LYS A 4 17.30 12.66 -49.83
N GLN A 5 16.94 11.38 -49.81
CA GLN A 5 17.28 10.34 -50.80
C GLN A 5 18.79 10.16 -50.93
N GLU A 6 19.31 9.09 -50.33
CA GLU A 6 20.36 8.28 -50.91
C GLU A 6 20.30 6.86 -50.31
N ASP A 7 20.53 5.91 -51.22
CA ASP A 7 19.99 4.57 -51.26
C ASP A 7 20.75 3.51 -50.45
N THR A 8 20.00 2.46 -50.16
CA THR A 8 20.43 1.07 -49.92
C THR A 8 21.57 0.59 -50.82
N LEU A 9 22.53 -0.17 -50.26
CA LEU A 9 22.96 -1.51 -50.70
C LEU A 9 24.20 -1.98 -49.88
N LEU A 10 24.05 -3.03 -49.06
CA LEU A 10 24.82 -4.29 -49.11
C LEU A 10 24.69 -5.12 -47.82
N ASN A 11 24.76 -6.43 -48.05
CA ASN A 11 24.18 -7.52 -47.28
C ASN A 11 25.22 -8.19 -46.35
N ASN A 12 24.73 -8.74 -45.24
CA ASN A 12 25.20 -9.92 -44.47
C ASN A 12 26.71 -10.25 -44.35
N ASN A 13 27.23 -10.27 -43.11
CA ASN A 13 27.61 -11.52 -42.40
C ASN A 13 28.27 -11.31 -41.02
N THR A 14 27.81 -12.13 -40.07
CA THR A 14 28.52 -12.79 -38.95
C THR A 14 29.21 -11.98 -37.84
N ASN A 15 28.62 -12.10 -36.64
CA ASN A 15 29.24 -12.39 -35.32
C ASN A 15 30.59 -11.72 -34.97
N ASN A 16 30.52 -10.68 -34.12
CA ASN A 16 31.31 -10.52 -32.88
C ASN A 16 31.03 -9.13 -32.28
N LEU A 17 30.01 -9.01 -31.44
CA LEU A 17 29.77 -7.79 -30.64
C LEU A 17 30.58 -7.86 -29.34
N TYR A 18 31.90 -7.68 -29.45
CA TYR A 18 32.63 -6.99 -28.38
C TYR A 18 32.10 -5.56 -28.36
N MET A 19 31.72 -5.06 -27.18
CA MET A 19 31.49 -3.63 -26.97
C MET A 19 32.80 -2.88 -27.24
N SER A 20 33.03 -2.54 -28.51
CA SER A 20 34.04 -1.57 -28.90
C SER A 20 33.66 -0.23 -28.27
N GLU A 21 34.55 0.28 -27.44
CA GLU A 21 34.53 1.63 -26.89
C GLU A 21 34.03 2.61 -27.94
N ILE A 22 32.91 3.29 -27.66
CA ILE A 22 32.42 4.36 -28.52
C ILE A 22 33.56 5.39 -28.61
N PRO A 23 34.14 5.66 -29.78
CA PRO A 23 35.25 6.58 -29.89
C PRO A 23 34.73 7.97 -29.54
N VAL A 24 35.01 8.43 -28.32
CA VAL A 24 34.66 9.77 -27.87
C VAL A 24 35.56 10.74 -28.62
N ASP A 25 34.97 11.41 -29.60
CA ASP A 25 35.62 12.39 -30.44
C ASP A 25 36.08 13.59 -29.59
N LYS A 26 37.35 13.57 -29.17
CA LYS A 26 37.96 14.57 -28.28
C LYS A 26 37.93 15.99 -28.89
N GLN A 27 37.83 16.11 -30.22
CA GLN A 27 37.71 17.40 -30.91
C GLN A 27 36.32 18.02 -30.73
N LYS A 28 35.24 17.21 -30.62
CA LYS A 28 33.89 17.70 -30.27
C LYS A 28 33.79 18.20 -28.83
N LEU A 29 34.57 17.61 -27.91
CA LEU A 29 34.63 18.06 -26.51
C LEU A 29 35.43 19.37 -26.36
N ALA A 30 36.39 19.61 -27.24
CA ALA A 30 37.20 20.83 -27.28
C ALA A 30 36.55 21.97 -28.10
N ALA A 31 35.45 21.71 -28.81
CA ALA A 31 34.71 22.73 -29.53
C ALA A 31 34.12 23.76 -28.55
N PRO A 32 34.08 25.06 -28.90
CA PRO A 32 33.44 26.07 -28.07
C PRO A 32 31.98 25.69 -27.80
N ILE A 33 31.54 25.87 -26.56
CA ILE A 33 30.17 25.57 -26.15
C ILE A 33 29.23 26.37 -27.06
N LYS A 34 28.30 25.68 -27.74
CA LYS A 34 27.26 26.30 -28.59
C LYS A 34 26.49 27.36 -27.78
N SER A 35 25.95 28.37 -28.46
CA SER A 35 25.23 29.45 -27.78
C SER A 35 24.07 28.91 -26.94
N VAL A 36 23.86 29.51 -25.77
CA VAL A 36 22.86 29.10 -24.76
C VAL A 36 21.41 29.18 -25.29
N VAL A 37 21.20 29.88 -26.41
CA VAL A 37 19.90 30.13 -27.05
C VAL A 37 19.19 28.82 -27.45
N ASP A 38 19.94 27.78 -27.79
CA ASP A 38 19.36 26.50 -28.24
C ASP A 38 18.79 25.66 -27.08
N LYS A 39 19.16 25.93 -25.82
CA LYS A 39 18.67 25.15 -24.66
C LYS A 39 17.16 25.27 -24.46
N PHE A 40 16.57 26.42 -24.83
CA PHE A 40 15.13 26.64 -24.72
C PHE A 40 14.31 25.71 -25.62
N GLN A 41 14.90 25.19 -26.71
CA GLN A 41 14.22 24.24 -27.60
C GLN A 41 13.86 22.92 -26.89
N LEU A 42 14.55 22.58 -25.81
CA LEU A 42 14.25 21.39 -25.01
C LEU A 42 12.91 21.49 -24.28
N LEU A 43 12.45 22.69 -23.93
CA LEU A 43 11.22 22.87 -23.17
C LEU A 43 9.97 22.52 -24.00
N PRO A 44 9.79 23.00 -25.25
CA PRO A 44 8.72 22.54 -26.11
C PRO A 44 8.75 21.02 -26.35
N GLU A 45 9.92 20.44 -26.59
CA GLU A 45 10.05 18.98 -26.80
C GLU A 45 9.68 18.19 -25.54
N PHE A 46 10.09 18.67 -24.36
CA PHE A 46 9.66 18.11 -23.09
C PHE A 46 8.14 18.19 -22.91
N LEU A 47 7.52 19.35 -23.19
CA LEU A 47 6.09 19.55 -23.04
C LEU A 47 5.26 18.77 -24.07
N LYS A 48 5.76 18.53 -25.28
CA LYS A 48 5.10 17.66 -26.27
C LYS A 48 4.97 16.23 -25.76
N VAL A 49 6.03 15.70 -25.13
CA VAL A 49 6.04 14.33 -24.62
C VAL A 49 5.35 14.23 -23.26
N ARG A 50 5.64 15.16 -22.35
CA ARG A 50 5.21 15.07 -20.95
C ARG A 50 4.00 15.92 -20.62
N GLY A 51 3.73 17.03 -21.29
CA GLY A 51 2.59 17.91 -20.95
C GLY A 51 2.61 18.43 -19.50
N LEU A 52 1.57 19.18 -19.12
CA LEU A 52 1.46 19.81 -17.80
C LEU A 52 0.53 19.08 -16.82
N VAL A 53 -0.35 18.21 -17.33
CA VAL A 53 -1.39 17.50 -16.55
C VAL A 53 -1.16 15.98 -16.55
N LYS A 54 -0.03 15.55 -17.12
CA LYS A 54 0.22 14.15 -17.36
C LYS A 54 0.53 13.35 -16.10
N GLN A 55 0.92 13.99 -15.00
CA GLN A 55 0.99 13.35 -13.68
C GLN A 55 -0.35 12.67 -13.29
N HIS A 56 -1.47 13.29 -13.64
CA HIS A 56 -2.79 12.70 -13.40
C HIS A 56 -3.12 11.60 -14.40
N LEU A 57 -2.84 11.83 -15.69
CA LEU A 57 -3.12 10.88 -16.77
C LEU A 57 -2.27 9.62 -16.66
N ASP A 58 -0.95 9.74 -16.50
CA ASP A 58 -0.03 8.61 -16.42
C ASP A 58 -0.30 7.77 -15.17
N SER A 59 -0.56 8.40 -14.02
CA SER A 59 -0.91 7.66 -12.80
C SER A 59 -2.23 6.89 -12.95
N PHE A 60 -3.25 7.51 -13.55
CA PHE A 60 -4.53 6.83 -13.81
C PHE A 60 -4.39 5.71 -14.86
N ASN A 61 -3.63 5.95 -15.94
CA ASN A 61 -3.36 4.96 -16.98
C ASN A 61 -2.61 3.75 -16.40
N TYR A 62 -1.63 3.97 -15.52
CA TYR A 62 -0.93 2.90 -14.81
C TYR A 62 -1.91 2.08 -13.94
N PHE A 63 -2.80 2.73 -13.20
CA PHE A 63 -3.82 2.05 -12.41
C PHE A 63 -4.75 1.20 -13.29
N VAL A 64 -5.28 1.76 -14.36
CA VAL A 64 -6.23 1.08 -15.27
C VAL A 64 -5.61 -0.14 -15.95
N ASN A 65 -4.34 -0.07 -16.35
CA ASN A 65 -3.69 -1.14 -17.11
C ASN A 65 -3.02 -2.18 -16.21
N THR A 66 -2.37 -1.75 -15.13
CA THR A 66 -1.53 -2.60 -14.28
C THR A 66 -2.06 -2.67 -12.85
N GLY A 67 -2.39 -1.53 -12.23
CA GLY A 67 -2.77 -1.46 -10.83
C GLY A 67 -4.01 -2.28 -10.47
N ILE A 68 -5.07 -2.20 -11.28
CA ILE A 68 -6.31 -2.97 -11.05
C ILE A 68 -6.06 -4.49 -11.08
N LYS A 69 -5.16 -4.95 -11.97
CA LYS A 69 -4.78 -6.36 -12.06
C LYS A 69 -4.03 -6.82 -10.82
N LYS A 70 -3.06 -6.02 -10.35
CA LYS A 70 -2.33 -6.27 -9.09
C LYS A 70 -3.28 -6.40 -7.88
N VAL A 71 -4.31 -5.54 -7.82
CA VAL A 71 -5.30 -5.58 -6.71
C VAL A 71 -6.16 -6.85 -6.74
N VAL A 72 -6.65 -7.22 -7.93
CA VAL A 72 -7.50 -8.42 -8.07
C VAL A 72 -6.68 -9.70 -7.90
N SER A 73 -5.45 -9.76 -8.42
CA SER A 73 -4.58 -10.94 -8.24
C SER A 73 -4.20 -11.17 -6.78
N ALA A 74 -4.07 -10.11 -5.98
CA ALA A 74 -3.81 -10.23 -4.55
C ALA A 74 -5.00 -10.77 -3.75
N ASN A 75 -6.22 -10.68 -4.29
CA ASN A 75 -7.45 -11.11 -3.63
C ASN A 75 -8.30 -11.97 -4.59
N ASP A 76 -7.66 -12.95 -5.24
CA ASP A 76 -8.25 -13.69 -6.35
C ASP A 76 -9.32 -14.70 -5.91
N ARG A 77 -9.31 -15.17 -4.66
CA ARG A 77 -10.14 -16.29 -4.21
C ARG A 77 -11.10 -15.93 -3.09
N ILE A 78 -12.37 -16.27 -3.27
CA ILE A 78 -13.42 -16.26 -2.25
C ILE A 78 -13.74 -17.71 -1.90
N VAL A 79 -13.67 -18.07 -0.62
CA VAL A 79 -13.96 -19.42 -0.12
C VAL A 79 -15.10 -19.33 0.89
N SER A 80 -16.05 -20.27 0.84
CA SER A 80 -17.11 -20.39 1.84
C SER A 80 -16.54 -20.94 3.15
N TYR A 81 -17.05 -20.45 4.28
CA TYR A 81 -16.71 -20.99 5.60
C TYR A 81 -17.41 -22.33 5.89
N ILE A 82 -18.56 -22.59 5.24
CA ILE A 82 -19.39 -23.78 5.49
C ILE A 82 -18.86 -24.98 4.70
N ASP A 83 -18.59 -24.79 3.40
CA ASP A 83 -17.99 -25.82 2.54
C ASP A 83 -16.76 -25.24 1.82
N PRO A 84 -15.54 -25.57 2.28
CA PRO A 84 -14.30 -25.13 1.64
C PRO A 84 -14.13 -25.59 0.18
N GLY A 85 -14.93 -26.57 -0.26
CA GLY A 85 -14.96 -27.04 -1.65
C GLY A 85 -15.63 -26.07 -2.62
N ILE A 86 -16.45 -25.15 -2.12
CA ILE A 86 -17.11 -24.11 -2.92
C ILE A 86 -16.26 -22.85 -2.88
N TYR A 87 -15.73 -22.47 -4.04
CA TYR A 87 -14.98 -21.24 -4.19
C TYR A 87 -15.32 -20.52 -5.49
N LEU A 88 -15.09 -19.21 -5.47
CA LEU A 88 -15.10 -18.32 -6.63
C LEU A 88 -13.69 -17.75 -6.78
N ARG A 89 -13.16 -17.79 -8.00
CA ARG A 89 -11.84 -17.27 -8.34
C ARG A 89 -11.90 -16.26 -9.47
N PHE A 90 -11.23 -15.12 -9.31
CA PHE A 90 -11.02 -14.12 -10.35
C PHE A 90 -9.77 -14.47 -11.16
N LYS A 91 -9.90 -14.63 -12.48
CA LYS A 91 -8.76 -14.91 -13.37
C LYS A 91 -8.14 -13.65 -13.96
N ASP A 92 -8.96 -12.79 -14.53
CA ASP A 92 -8.51 -11.53 -15.13
C ASP A 92 -9.55 -10.43 -14.95
N VAL A 93 -9.09 -9.18 -15.01
CA VAL A 93 -9.92 -7.98 -14.89
C VAL A 93 -9.50 -6.95 -15.94
N ARG A 94 -10.48 -6.32 -16.57
CA ARG A 94 -10.27 -5.25 -17.55
C ARG A 94 -11.36 -4.20 -17.48
N ILE A 95 -10.99 -2.95 -17.76
CA ILE A 95 -11.94 -1.85 -17.87
C ILE A 95 -12.33 -1.69 -19.34
N GLY A 96 -13.63 -1.68 -19.61
CA GLY A 96 -14.20 -1.47 -20.93
C GLY A 96 -14.13 -0.02 -21.40
N ASN A 97 -14.88 0.28 -22.46
CA ASN A 97 -15.03 1.64 -22.95
C ASN A 97 -16.25 2.32 -22.30
N PRO A 98 -16.25 3.66 -22.17
CA PRO A 98 -17.37 4.42 -21.63
C PRO A 98 -18.67 4.14 -22.40
N SER A 99 -19.71 3.72 -21.69
CA SER A 99 -21.00 3.37 -22.28
C SER A 99 -22.15 3.57 -21.30
N MET A 100 -23.34 3.97 -21.73
CA MET A 100 -24.49 4.10 -20.81
C MET A 100 -24.97 2.73 -20.36
N THR A 101 -25.44 1.97 -21.33
CA THR A 101 -25.73 0.54 -21.28
C THR A 101 -24.62 -0.19 -22.03
N THR A 102 -24.58 -1.53 -22.04
CA THR A 102 -23.53 -2.33 -22.69
C THR A 102 -23.24 -1.94 -24.15
N TYR A 103 -24.19 -1.30 -24.86
CA TYR A 103 -24.08 -1.03 -26.30
C TYR A 103 -24.03 0.45 -26.68
N GLU A 104 -24.44 1.38 -25.80
CA GLU A 104 -24.53 2.80 -26.14
C GLU A 104 -23.27 3.55 -25.71
N LYS A 105 -22.48 4.01 -26.67
CA LYS A 105 -21.32 4.85 -26.41
C LYS A 105 -21.76 6.21 -25.87
N ILE A 106 -21.04 6.70 -24.87
CA ILE A 106 -21.34 7.98 -24.22
C ILE A 106 -20.22 9.00 -24.48
N ASN A 107 -20.60 10.24 -24.78
CA ASN A 107 -19.66 11.34 -24.97
C ASN A 107 -19.54 12.18 -23.69
N PRO A 108 -18.36 12.72 -23.36
CA PRO A 108 -18.21 13.56 -22.17
C PRO A 108 -19.15 14.78 -22.18
N HIS A 109 -19.31 15.47 -23.32
CA HIS A 109 -20.27 16.58 -23.47
C HIS A 109 -21.71 16.17 -23.10
N THR A 110 -22.17 15.00 -23.56
CA THR A 110 -23.51 14.50 -23.22
C THR A 110 -23.66 14.21 -21.72
N CYS A 111 -22.60 13.76 -21.04
CA CYS A 111 -22.63 13.56 -19.59
C CYS A 111 -22.77 14.87 -18.82
N ARG A 112 -22.16 15.96 -19.30
CA ARG A 112 -22.27 17.28 -18.67
C ARG A 112 -23.70 17.82 -18.77
N LEU A 113 -24.33 17.70 -19.93
CA LEU A 113 -25.70 18.20 -20.16
C LEU A 113 -26.78 17.37 -19.48
N ALA A 114 -26.60 16.05 -19.41
CA ALA A 114 -27.59 15.14 -18.85
C ALA A 114 -27.40 14.84 -17.35
N ASP A 115 -26.50 15.57 -16.67
CA ASP A 115 -26.12 15.34 -15.27
C ASP A 115 -25.71 13.89 -14.96
N MET A 116 -25.01 13.25 -15.89
CA MET A 116 -24.62 11.85 -15.79
C MET A 116 -23.14 11.68 -15.45
N THR A 117 -22.79 10.52 -14.91
CA THR A 117 -21.40 10.17 -14.64
C THR A 117 -20.76 9.50 -15.86
N TYR A 118 -19.62 10.04 -16.30
CA TYR A 118 -18.84 9.45 -17.38
C TYR A 118 -18.03 8.24 -16.87
N ALA A 119 -18.54 7.03 -17.12
CA ALA A 119 -17.98 5.79 -16.59
C ALA A 119 -17.99 4.65 -17.62
N ALA A 120 -17.10 3.67 -17.42
CA ALA A 120 -17.00 2.44 -18.21
C ALA A 120 -17.26 1.19 -17.34
N PRO A 121 -17.81 0.09 -17.91
CA PRO A 121 -17.99 -1.16 -17.18
C PRO A 121 -16.65 -1.85 -16.88
N ILE A 122 -16.53 -2.42 -15.68
CA ILE A 122 -15.42 -3.25 -15.26
C ILE A 122 -15.80 -4.71 -15.52
N PHE A 123 -15.08 -5.37 -16.42
CA PHE A 123 -15.27 -6.78 -16.74
C PHE A 123 -14.28 -7.64 -15.97
N ALA A 124 -14.77 -8.74 -15.40
CA ALA A 124 -13.94 -9.80 -14.83
C ALA A 124 -14.28 -11.16 -15.43
N ASP A 125 -13.26 -11.98 -15.56
CA ASP A 125 -13.39 -13.38 -15.92
C ASP A 125 -13.30 -14.21 -14.63
N ILE A 126 -14.37 -14.95 -14.33
CA ILE A 126 -14.50 -15.70 -13.06
C ILE A 126 -14.58 -17.20 -13.32
N GLU A 127 -13.96 -17.95 -12.42
CA GLU A 127 -14.05 -19.41 -12.32
C GLU A 127 -14.78 -19.75 -11.03
N TYR A 128 -15.72 -20.69 -11.09
CA TYR A 128 -16.48 -21.12 -9.92
C TYR A 128 -16.78 -22.62 -9.97
N VAL A 129 -17.04 -23.19 -8.80
CA VAL A 129 -17.46 -24.58 -8.67
C VAL A 129 -18.97 -24.65 -8.54
N GLN A 130 -19.62 -25.45 -9.38
CA GLN A 130 -21.03 -25.79 -9.25
C GLN A 130 -21.16 -27.27 -8.85
N GLU A 131 -22.04 -27.56 -7.90
CA GLU A 131 -22.41 -28.92 -7.53
C GLU A 131 -23.77 -29.26 -8.15
N SER A 132 -23.79 -30.24 -9.06
CA SER A 132 -25.01 -30.77 -9.68
C SER A 132 -25.02 -32.29 -9.52
N HIS A 133 -26.11 -32.85 -8.99
CA HIS A 133 -26.28 -34.30 -8.76
C HIS A 133 -25.08 -35.01 -8.07
N GLY A 134 -24.45 -34.35 -7.08
CA GLY A 134 -23.33 -34.91 -6.31
C GLY A 134 -21.98 -34.88 -7.04
N GLN A 135 -21.91 -34.34 -8.25
CA GLN A 135 -20.67 -34.12 -8.99
C GLN A 135 -20.31 -32.62 -9.01
N ARG A 136 -19.05 -32.32 -8.66
CA ARG A 136 -18.52 -30.95 -8.62
C ARG A 136 -17.85 -30.62 -9.95
N THR A 137 -18.45 -29.72 -10.73
CA THR A 137 -17.91 -29.25 -12.02
C THR A 137 -17.37 -27.83 -11.89
N ARG A 138 -16.19 -27.59 -12.47
CA ARG A 138 -15.59 -26.26 -12.58
C ARG A 138 -16.12 -25.58 -13.83
N LEU A 139 -16.66 -24.38 -13.68
CA LEU A 139 -17.22 -23.59 -14.76
C LEU A 139 -16.54 -22.23 -14.83
N GLU A 140 -16.43 -21.70 -16.04
CA GLU A 140 -15.84 -20.39 -16.30
C GLU A 140 -16.87 -19.48 -16.95
N LYS A 141 -16.97 -18.25 -16.44
CA LYS A 141 -17.80 -17.21 -17.02
C LYS A 141 -16.95 -15.99 -17.33
N LYS A 142 -16.91 -15.62 -18.61
CA LYS A 142 -16.17 -14.46 -19.12
C LYS A 142 -17.04 -13.22 -19.14
N ASN A 143 -16.42 -12.05 -19.11
CA ASN A 143 -17.07 -10.74 -19.24
C ASN A 143 -18.17 -10.45 -18.20
N VAL A 144 -17.97 -10.85 -16.95
CA VAL A 144 -18.90 -10.50 -15.87
C VAL A 144 -18.69 -9.05 -15.47
N VAL A 145 -19.75 -8.25 -15.47
CA VAL A 145 -19.70 -6.85 -15.04
C VAL A 145 -19.64 -6.80 -13.51
N MET A 146 -18.55 -6.28 -12.95
CA MET A 146 -18.39 -6.12 -11.49
C MET A 146 -18.90 -4.77 -10.97
N GLY A 147 -19.02 -3.80 -11.85
CA GLY A 147 -19.34 -2.41 -11.52
C GLY A 147 -18.87 -1.48 -12.63
N ARG A 148 -18.89 -0.18 -12.35
CA ARG A 148 -18.58 0.88 -13.30
C ARG A 148 -17.48 1.77 -12.72
N MET A 149 -16.44 1.98 -13.52
CA MET A 149 -15.30 2.83 -13.20
C MET A 149 -15.49 4.20 -13.86
N PRO A 150 -15.53 5.31 -13.10
CA PRO A 150 -15.43 6.65 -13.66
C PRO A 150 -14.13 6.82 -14.43
N ILE A 151 -14.20 7.34 -15.65
CA ILE A 151 -13.03 7.45 -16.54
C ILE A 151 -12.54 8.90 -16.58
N MET A 152 -11.24 9.10 -16.40
CA MET A 152 -10.61 10.41 -16.50
C MET A 152 -10.58 10.88 -17.96
N LEU A 153 -10.91 12.15 -18.21
CA LEU A 153 -10.87 12.72 -19.56
C LEU A 153 -9.44 12.72 -20.10
N ARG A 154 -9.29 12.37 -21.38
CA ARG A 154 -7.99 12.18 -22.09
C ARG A 154 -7.10 11.04 -21.57
N SER A 155 -7.61 10.18 -20.68
CA SER A 155 -6.92 8.93 -20.32
C SER A 155 -7.01 7.88 -21.45
N CYS A 156 -6.22 6.81 -21.38
CA CYS A 156 -6.16 5.77 -22.42
C CYS A 156 -7.50 5.06 -22.72
N ARG A 157 -8.46 5.10 -21.80
CA ARG A 157 -9.83 4.53 -21.99
C ARG A 157 -10.87 5.57 -22.39
N CYS A 158 -10.50 6.85 -22.45
CA CYS A 158 -11.40 7.92 -22.82
C CYS A 158 -11.63 7.93 -24.33
N VAL A 159 -12.85 8.27 -24.76
CA VAL A 159 -13.18 8.47 -26.18
C VAL A 159 -12.36 9.58 -26.84
N LEU A 160 -11.82 10.52 -26.05
CA LEU A 160 -11.02 11.66 -26.53
C LEU A 160 -9.53 11.32 -26.76
N TYR A 161 -9.09 10.12 -26.38
CA TYR A 161 -7.69 9.75 -26.46
C TYR A 161 -7.23 9.56 -27.92
N GLY A 162 -6.16 10.28 -28.31
CA GLY A 162 -5.54 10.14 -29.63
C GLY A 162 -6.33 10.74 -30.80
N LYS A 163 -7.39 11.52 -30.53
CA LYS A 163 -8.20 12.19 -31.55
C LYS A 163 -7.57 13.48 -32.05
N ASP A 164 -7.80 13.79 -33.32
CA ASP A 164 -7.39 15.05 -33.92
C ASP A 164 -8.33 16.21 -33.54
N GLU A 165 -7.92 17.45 -33.86
CA GLU A 165 -8.70 18.64 -33.52
C GLU A 165 -10.09 18.67 -34.18
N ALA A 166 -10.20 18.11 -35.40
CA ALA A 166 -11.45 18.05 -36.15
C ALA A 166 -12.43 17.01 -35.57
N GLU A 167 -11.95 15.86 -35.10
CA GLU A 167 -12.72 14.86 -34.38
C GLU A 167 -13.20 15.35 -33.03
N LEU A 168 -12.36 16.10 -32.31
CA LEU A 168 -12.76 16.72 -31.04
C LEU A 168 -13.87 17.75 -31.25
N ALA A 169 -13.78 18.56 -32.30
CA ALA A 169 -14.84 19.49 -32.69
C ALA A 169 -16.15 18.77 -33.00
N ARG A 170 -16.10 17.63 -33.71
CA ARG A 170 -17.28 16.78 -33.99
C ARG A 170 -17.94 16.22 -32.73
N LEU A 171 -17.19 16.05 -31.64
CA LEU A 171 -17.69 15.59 -30.35
C LEU A 171 -18.15 16.73 -29.43
N GLY A 172 -17.98 17.99 -29.85
CA GLY A 172 -18.30 19.16 -29.04
C GLY A 172 -17.30 19.42 -27.90
N GLU A 173 -16.04 18.96 -28.04
CA GLU A 173 -14.98 19.17 -27.05
C GLU A 173 -13.89 20.12 -27.56
N CYS A 174 -13.30 20.89 -26.64
CA CYS A 174 -12.22 21.81 -26.96
C CYS A 174 -10.86 21.09 -27.09
N PRO A 175 -10.10 21.31 -28.18
CA PRO A 175 -8.75 20.76 -28.34
C PRO A 175 -7.73 21.24 -27.30
N LEU A 176 -7.91 22.45 -26.77
CA LEU A 176 -6.98 23.04 -25.80
C LEU A 176 -7.28 22.64 -24.34
N ASP A 177 -8.44 22.05 -24.06
CA ASP A 177 -8.79 21.66 -22.69
C ASP A 177 -7.76 20.68 -22.11
N PRO A 178 -7.18 20.91 -20.91
CA PRO A 178 -6.10 20.06 -20.41
C PRO A 178 -6.48 18.59 -20.19
N GLY A 179 -7.77 18.29 -19.93
CA GLY A 179 -8.22 16.98 -19.47
C GLY A 179 -7.69 16.65 -18.06
N GLY A 180 -7.67 15.37 -17.69
CA GLY A 180 -7.14 14.93 -16.39
C GLY A 180 -8.11 15.01 -15.21
N TYR A 181 -9.39 15.30 -15.46
CA TYR A 181 -10.45 15.38 -14.45
C TYR A 181 -11.59 14.40 -14.77
N PHE A 182 -12.56 14.29 -13.87
CA PHE A 182 -13.71 13.38 -13.98
C PHE A 182 -15.02 14.16 -14.13
N ILE A 183 -16.01 13.57 -14.81
CA ILE A 183 -17.38 14.07 -14.83
C ILE A 183 -18.24 13.14 -13.98
N ILE A 184 -18.70 13.62 -12.83
CA ILE A 184 -19.53 12.88 -11.88
C ILE A 184 -20.83 13.65 -11.68
N ASN A 185 -21.96 13.05 -12.06
CA ASN A 185 -23.29 13.66 -11.99
C ASN A 185 -23.32 15.08 -12.60
N GLY A 186 -22.86 15.22 -13.85
CA GLY A 186 -22.77 16.50 -14.57
C GLY A 186 -21.62 17.42 -14.15
N SER A 187 -21.15 17.30 -12.89
CA SER A 187 -20.11 18.17 -12.34
C SER A 187 -18.70 17.71 -12.72
N GLU A 188 -17.87 18.65 -13.15
CA GLU A 188 -16.44 18.42 -13.37
C GLU A 188 -15.68 18.43 -12.05
N LYS A 189 -15.06 17.29 -11.71
CA LYS A 189 -14.30 17.07 -10.48
C LYS A 189 -12.85 16.80 -10.83
N GLY A 190 -11.97 17.74 -10.47
CA GLY A 190 -10.52 17.55 -10.57
C GLY A 190 -9.98 16.92 -9.30
N PHE A 191 -8.96 16.07 -9.45
CA PHE A 191 -8.18 15.60 -8.32
C PHE A 191 -7.17 16.67 -7.92
N GLN A 192 -7.07 16.93 -6.62
CA GLN A 192 -5.97 17.70 -6.09
C GLN A 192 -4.77 16.76 -5.90
N VAL A 193 -3.58 17.19 -6.33
CA VAL A 193 -2.36 16.49 -5.95
C VAL A 193 -2.16 16.71 -4.47
N ILE A 194 -2.17 15.62 -3.70
CA ILE A 194 -2.05 15.71 -2.24
C ILE A 194 -0.67 15.16 -1.86
N PRO A 195 0.19 15.97 -1.22
CA PRO A 195 1.31 15.42 -0.50
C PRO A 195 0.77 14.59 0.66
N ILE A 196 1.38 13.43 0.92
CA ILE A 196 0.91 12.49 1.93
C ILE A 196 0.79 13.20 3.29
N ARG A 197 -0.42 13.21 3.87
CA ARG A 197 -0.69 13.79 5.19
C ARG A 197 0.14 13.08 6.27
N GLU A 198 0.80 13.86 7.14
CA GLU A 198 1.51 13.41 8.35
C GLU A 198 2.63 12.36 8.19
N GLN A 199 2.94 11.90 6.98
CA GLN A 199 3.94 10.86 6.77
C GLN A 199 5.07 11.42 5.94
N LEU A 200 6.15 11.74 6.65
CA LEU A 200 7.45 11.80 6.04
C LEU A 200 7.76 10.48 5.32
N ALA A 201 8.69 10.51 4.37
CA ALA A 201 9.01 9.42 3.46
C ALA A 201 8.81 8.01 4.04
N LYS A 202 7.95 7.23 3.37
CA LYS A 202 7.66 5.83 3.72
C LYS A 202 8.99 5.08 3.78
N ASN A 203 9.14 4.21 4.77
CA ASN A 203 10.31 3.34 4.91
C ASN A 203 11.65 4.10 5.04
N ARG A 204 11.63 5.37 5.47
CA ARG A 204 12.82 6.17 5.78
C ARG A 204 12.94 6.42 7.29
N ILE A 205 14.17 6.38 7.81
CA ILE A 205 14.50 6.74 9.20
C ILE A 205 14.59 8.25 9.30
N ILE A 206 13.88 8.83 10.26
CA ILE A 206 13.85 10.27 10.48
C ILE A 206 14.17 10.57 11.93
N ILE A 207 15.18 11.40 12.11
CA ILE A 207 15.64 11.84 13.41
C ILE A 207 15.07 13.21 13.70
N ASP A 208 14.34 13.32 14.80
CA ASP A 208 13.66 14.52 15.24
C ASP A 208 13.96 14.81 16.71
N ALA A 209 13.85 16.07 17.10
CA ALA A 209 13.92 16.48 18.50
C ALA A 209 12.53 16.89 18.99
N ASP A 210 12.05 16.21 20.03
CA ASP A 210 10.81 16.59 20.71
C ASP A 210 10.92 18.01 21.29
N ASN A 211 9.78 18.65 21.58
CA ASN A 211 9.73 19.93 22.30
C ASN A 211 10.48 19.91 23.65
N LYS A 212 10.71 18.72 24.22
CA LYS A 212 11.47 18.51 25.46
C LYS A 212 12.99 18.42 25.25
N GLY A 213 13.45 18.47 24.00
CA GLY A 213 14.85 18.26 23.62
C GLY A 213 15.26 16.80 23.50
N ASN A 214 14.35 15.85 23.73
CA ASN A 214 14.63 14.43 23.58
C ASN A 214 14.72 14.05 22.10
N ILE A 215 15.76 13.33 21.73
CA ILE A 215 15.95 12.87 20.35
C ILE A 215 15.13 11.60 20.14
N THR A 216 14.40 11.58 19.03
CA THR A 216 13.54 10.49 18.60
C THR A 216 13.91 10.06 17.18
N ALA A 217 14.01 8.76 16.96
CA ALA A 217 14.12 8.16 15.64
C ALA A 217 12.79 7.50 15.30
N SER A 218 12.13 7.96 14.25
CA SER A 218 10.85 7.41 13.80
C SER A 218 10.94 6.84 12.39
N VAL A 219 10.26 5.72 12.18
CA VAL A 219 10.10 5.09 10.86
C VAL A 219 8.63 4.73 10.70
N THR A 220 8.02 5.23 9.64
CA THR A 220 6.71 4.75 9.19
C THR A 220 6.94 3.65 8.17
N SER A 221 6.87 2.41 8.63
CA SER A 221 7.02 1.21 7.80
C SER A 221 5.68 0.85 7.18
N ILE A 222 5.66 0.75 5.85
CA ILE A 222 4.50 0.28 5.09
C ILE A 222 4.93 -0.93 4.29
N SER A 223 4.32 -2.08 4.59
CA SER A 223 4.33 -3.27 3.74
C SER A 223 3.01 -3.37 2.97
N GLU A 224 2.90 -4.34 2.07
CA GLU A 224 1.66 -4.62 1.31
C GLU A 224 0.45 -4.87 2.22
N THR A 225 0.69 -5.40 3.42
CA THR A 225 -0.36 -5.87 4.32
C THR A 225 -0.59 -4.95 5.51
N ILE A 226 0.50 -4.42 6.10
CA ILE A 226 0.49 -3.76 7.41
C ILE A 226 1.21 -2.41 7.30
N LYS A 227 0.61 -1.41 7.98
CA LYS A 227 1.22 -0.12 8.25
C LYS A 227 1.55 -0.04 9.73
N SER A 228 2.82 0.20 10.05
CA SER A 228 3.31 0.27 11.42
C SER A 228 4.22 1.48 11.59
N GLN A 229 4.04 2.23 12.67
CA GLN A 229 4.97 3.28 13.06
C GLN A 229 5.84 2.79 14.21
N THR A 230 7.16 2.80 14.00
CA THR A 230 8.15 2.44 15.00
C THR A 230 8.84 3.70 15.48
N VAL A 231 8.86 3.94 16.80
CA VAL A 231 9.53 5.09 17.39
C VAL A 231 10.54 4.61 18.42
N ILE A 232 11.79 5.03 18.27
CA ILE A 232 12.85 4.85 19.26
C ILE A 232 13.12 6.22 19.89
N GLN A 233 13.05 6.31 21.21
CA GLN A 233 13.23 7.56 21.95
C GLN A 233 14.33 7.41 22.99
N MET A 234 15.18 8.43 23.08
CA MET A 234 16.09 8.61 24.19
C MET A 234 15.39 9.37 25.33
N ASP A 235 15.33 8.77 26.51
CA ASP A 235 14.70 9.34 27.71
C ASP A 235 15.62 9.10 28.91
N LYS A 236 16.13 10.18 29.52
CA LYS A 236 17.10 10.15 30.64
C LYS A 236 18.29 9.22 30.36
N GLU A 237 19.00 9.46 29.25
CA GLU A 237 20.17 8.71 28.78
C GLU A 237 19.91 7.22 28.46
N LYS A 238 18.64 6.80 28.45
CA LYS A 238 18.24 5.42 28.16
C LYS A 238 17.40 5.37 26.90
N ILE A 239 17.62 4.33 26.11
CA ILE A 239 16.98 4.18 24.81
C ILE A 239 15.84 3.18 24.91
N TYR A 240 14.65 3.62 24.50
CA TYR A 240 13.45 2.83 24.53
C TYR A 240 12.80 2.71 23.15
N LEU A 241 12.20 1.55 22.90
CA LEU A 241 11.27 1.30 21.82
C LEU A 241 9.84 1.62 22.28
N LEU A 242 9.15 2.42 21.47
CA LEU A 242 7.73 2.73 21.58
C LEU A 242 7.01 2.18 20.34
N LEU A 243 6.08 1.27 20.59
CA LEU A 243 5.17 0.74 19.59
C LEU A 243 3.74 0.88 20.11
N ASN A 244 2.80 1.12 19.21
CA ASN A 244 1.38 1.30 19.57
C ASN A 244 0.76 0.07 20.23
N GLN A 245 1.35 -1.11 20.01
CA GLN A 245 0.91 -2.38 20.58
C GLN A 245 1.38 -2.55 22.03
N PHE A 246 2.41 -1.83 22.46
CA PHE A 246 2.97 -1.95 23.80
C PHE A 246 2.51 -0.78 24.67
N VAL A 247 1.92 -1.09 25.84
CA VAL A 247 1.48 -0.08 26.81
C VAL A 247 2.68 0.60 27.49
N LYS A 248 3.79 -0.12 27.64
CA LYS A 248 5.01 0.36 28.30
C LYS A 248 6.17 0.46 27.32
N LYS A 249 7.06 1.42 27.59
CA LYS A 249 8.32 1.60 26.86
C LYS A 249 9.25 0.43 27.14
N ILE A 250 9.78 -0.22 26.09
CA ILE A 250 10.68 -1.39 26.23
C ILE A 250 12.12 -0.95 25.97
N PRO A 251 13.11 -1.29 26.81
CA PRO A 251 14.51 -0.94 26.54
C PRO A 251 15.03 -1.64 25.27
N ILE A 252 15.75 -0.91 24.41
CA ILE A 252 16.13 -1.41 23.08
C ILE A 252 17.03 -2.65 23.13
N MET A 253 17.91 -2.75 24.14
CA MET A 253 18.80 -3.90 24.30
C MET A 253 18.03 -5.22 24.51
N VAL A 254 16.85 -5.16 25.12
CA VAL A 254 15.98 -6.32 25.31
C VAL A 254 15.40 -6.79 23.98
N VAL A 255 15.04 -5.82 23.12
CA VAL A 255 14.54 -6.10 21.77
C VAL A 255 15.61 -6.72 20.89
N MET A 256 16.85 -6.22 20.98
CA MET A 256 18.01 -6.79 20.25
C MET A 256 18.28 -8.24 20.68
N LYS A 257 18.26 -8.52 21.99
CA LYS A 257 18.38 -9.89 22.52
C LYS A 257 17.23 -10.79 22.08
N ALA A 258 16.00 -10.28 22.08
CA ALA A 258 14.81 -11.03 21.61
C ALA A 258 14.87 -11.37 20.12
N MET A 259 15.57 -10.58 19.30
CA MET A 259 15.83 -10.88 17.89
C MET A 259 17.00 -11.85 17.65
N GLY A 260 17.64 -12.35 18.72
CA GLY A 260 18.74 -13.32 18.63
C GLY A 260 20.14 -12.72 18.71
N MET A 261 20.30 -11.44 19.06
CA MET A 261 21.61 -10.84 19.35
C MET A 261 22.00 -11.11 20.81
N GLU A 262 22.62 -12.25 21.09
CA GLU A 262 23.00 -12.63 22.46
C GLU A 262 24.23 -11.86 22.96
N SER A 263 25.19 -11.60 22.06
CA SER A 263 26.43 -10.90 22.40
C SER A 263 26.24 -9.40 22.41
N ASP A 264 26.42 -8.82 23.60
CA ASP A 264 26.40 -7.37 23.80
C ASP A 264 27.54 -6.66 23.05
N GLN A 265 28.68 -7.32 22.88
CA GLN A 265 29.81 -6.82 22.11
C GLN A 265 29.46 -6.67 20.62
N GLU A 266 28.67 -7.61 20.08
CA GLU A 266 28.24 -7.54 18.69
C GLU A 266 27.29 -6.37 18.45
N VAL A 267 26.37 -6.11 19.40
CA VAL A 267 25.46 -4.94 19.32
C VAL A 267 26.26 -3.64 19.31
N MET A 268 27.29 -3.52 20.16
CA MET A 268 28.17 -2.36 20.18
C MET A 268 28.90 -2.16 18.84
N GLN A 269 29.50 -3.22 18.30
CA GLN A 269 30.20 -3.16 17.02
C GLN A 269 29.29 -2.80 15.84
N MET A 270 28.02 -3.24 15.87
CA MET A 270 27.04 -2.89 14.84
C MET A 270 26.64 -1.41 14.87
N VAL A 271 26.56 -0.80 16.06
CA VAL A 271 26.23 0.64 16.19
C VAL A 271 27.44 1.49 15.78
N GLY A 272 28.63 1.15 16.25
CA GLY A 272 29.88 1.80 15.84
C GLY A 272 31.03 1.49 16.78
N ALA A 273 32.26 1.60 16.25
CA ALA A 273 33.48 1.36 17.02
C ALA A 273 33.95 2.57 17.84
N ASP A 274 33.34 3.75 17.66
CA ASP A 274 33.71 4.96 18.39
C ASP A 274 33.32 4.82 19.88
N PRO A 275 34.26 5.07 20.82
CA PRO A 275 33.98 5.05 22.25
C PRO A 275 32.80 5.95 22.67
N CYS A 276 32.53 7.05 21.96
CA CYS A 276 31.43 7.96 22.28
C CYS A 276 30.07 7.27 22.17
N TYR A 277 29.87 6.40 21.16
CA TYR A 277 28.64 5.63 21.02
C TYR A 277 28.50 4.58 22.12
N SER A 278 29.63 3.97 22.52
CA SER A 278 29.63 3.00 23.62
C SER A 278 29.21 3.62 24.96
N ALA A 279 29.67 4.85 25.24
CA ALA A 279 29.28 5.59 26.43
C ALA A 279 27.78 5.91 26.48
N LEU A 280 27.18 6.27 25.34
CA LEU A 280 25.75 6.56 25.24
C LEU A 280 24.87 5.30 25.37
N LEU A 281 25.37 4.13 24.96
CA LEU A 281 24.60 2.88 25.02
C LEU A 281 24.73 2.16 26.37
N LEU A 282 25.82 2.39 27.12
CA LEU A 282 26.12 1.71 28.40
C LEU A 282 24.97 1.78 29.43
N PRO A 283 24.32 2.93 29.69
CA PRO A 283 23.19 2.99 30.65
C PRO A 283 22.00 2.12 30.24
N SER A 284 21.81 1.90 28.94
CA SER A 284 20.75 1.03 28.41
C SER A 284 21.11 -0.46 28.54
N MET A 285 22.40 -0.80 28.53
CA MET A 285 22.88 -2.16 28.76
C MET A 285 22.77 -2.57 30.23
N GLU A 286 23.16 -1.69 31.15
CA GLU A 286 23.04 -1.94 32.58
C GLU A 286 21.58 -2.22 32.97
N LEU A 287 20.65 -1.47 32.38
CA LEU A 287 19.22 -1.69 32.56
C LEU A 287 18.79 -3.08 32.07
N ALA A 288 19.38 -3.58 30.98
CA ALA A 288 19.11 -4.91 30.46
C ALA A 288 19.65 -6.01 31.40
N CYS A 289 20.88 -5.85 31.91
CA CYS A 289 21.51 -6.80 32.83
C CYS A 289 20.76 -6.90 34.16
N TYR A 290 20.30 -5.77 34.72
CA TYR A 290 19.72 -5.74 36.07
C TYR A 290 18.22 -6.13 36.12
N ARG A 291 17.49 -6.11 34.99
CA ARG A 291 16.01 -6.17 35.01
C ARG A 291 15.29 -6.96 33.89
N ALA A 292 15.95 -7.47 32.85
CA ALA A 292 15.23 -7.62 31.57
C ALA A 292 14.63 -8.97 31.16
N VAL A 293 15.04 -10.14 31.66
CA VAL A 293 14.40 -11.39 31.18
C VAL A 293 13.10 -11.68 31.97
N SER A 294 13.13 -11.51 33.29
CA SER A 294 12.00 -11.89 34.17
C SER A 294 10.80 -10.93 34.11
N ARG A 295 10.99 -9.63 33.82
CA ARG A 295 9.87 -8.67 33.72
C ARG A 295 9.24 -8.59 32.33
N PHE A 296 10.03 -8.73 31.27
CA PHE A 296 9.53 -8.69 29.89
C PHE A 296 8.54 -9.85 29.64
N LEU A 297 8.86 -11.05 30.16
CA LEU A 297 7.97 -12.21 30.13
C LEU A 297 6.70 -12.00 30.98
N LYS A 298 6.83 -11.43 32.19
CA LYS A 298 5.67 -11.10 33.07
C LYS A 298 4.75 -10.02 32.50
N GLU A 299 5.25 -9.14 31.64
CA GLU A 299 4.46 -8.06 31.03
C GLU A 299 3.66 -8.53 29.81
N ILE A 300 4.20 -9.47 29.04
CA ILE A 300 3.44 -10.22 28.03
C ILE A 300 2.32 -11.02 28.71
N GLU A 301 2.62 -11.66 29.85
CA GLU A 301 1.64 -12.35 30.71
C GLU A 301 0.48 -11.44 31.14
N LYS A 302 0.76 -10.18 31.47
CA LYS A 302 -0.24 -9.19 31.90
C LYS A 302 -1.08 -8.63 30.74
N PHE A 303 -0.52 -8.57 29.53
CA PHE A 303 -1.23 -8.19 28.32
C PHE A 303 -2.21 -9.28 27.85
N LEU A 304 -1.83 -10.55 28.01
CA LEU A 304 -2.72 -11.71 27.81
C LEU A 304 -3.89 -11.72 28.82
N MET A 305 -3.64 -11.38 30.09
CA MET A 305 -4.69 -11.27 31.12
C MET A 305 -5.74 -10.18 30.86
N LEU A 306 -5.37 -9.07 30.20
CA LEU A 306 -6.29 -7.97 29.84
C LEU A 306 -7.18 -8.30 28.62
N SER A 307 -6.84 -9.34 27.87
CA SER A 307 -7.65 -9.85 26.76
C SER A 307 -8.82 -10.73 27.24
N TYR A 308 -8.82 -11.12 28.52
CA TYR A 308 -9.72 -12.13 29.11
C TYR A 308 -10.74 -11.57 30.11
N SER A 309 -10.84 -10.24 30.28
CA SER A 309 -11.81 -9.63 31.21
C SER A 309 -13.21 -9.39 30.62
N ASP A 310 -13.42 -9.67 29.32
CA ASP A 310 -14.74 -9.52 28.68
C ASP A 310 -15.58 -10.81 28.67
N SER A 311 -15.08 -11.85 29.34
CA SER A 311 -15.77 -13.12 29.56
C SER A 311 -15.60 -13.49 31.03
N GLY A 312 -16.55 -13.05 31.87
CA GLY A 312 -16.48 -13.02 33.34
C GLY A 312 -16.21 -14.35 34.05
N VAL A 313 -14.97 -14.83 33.99
CA VAL A 313 -14.49 -16.02 34.71
C VAL A 313 -13.31 -15.62 35.61
N ARG A 314 -13.49 -15.74 36.93
CA ARG A 314 -12.41 -15.54 37.93
C ARG A 314 -11.52 -16.77 37.93
N VAL A 315 -10.24 -16.60 37.62
CA VAL A 315 -9.23 -17.65 37.78
C VAL A 315 -8.52 -17.47 39.13
N LYS A 316 -8.57 -18.50 39.98
CA LYS A 316 -7.81 -18.58 41.24
C LYS A 316 -6.33 -18.82 40.93
N GLN A 317 -5.46 -18.14 41.68
CA GLN A 317 -4.00 -18.26 41.61
C GLN A 317 -3.53 -19.73 41.63
N GLY A 318 -2.87 -20.15 40.56
CA GLY A 318 -2.19 -21.43 40.45
C GLY A 318 -0.88 -21.23 39.69
N ASN A 319 0.21 -21.79 40.22
CA ASN A 319 1.57 -21.61 39.74
C ASN A 319 1.77 -22.18 38.33
N VAL A 320 2.20 -21.35 37.39
CA VAL A 320 2.72 -21.77 36.09
C VAL A 320 4.24 -21.86 36.18
N HIS A 321 4.80 -23.04 35.92
CA HIS A 321 6.25 -23.27 35.88
C HIS A 321 6.81 -22.77 34.54
N VAL A 322 7.77 -21.84 34.62
CA VAL A 322 8.49 -21.25 33.47
C VAL A 322 9.75 -22.05 33.19
N LEU A 323 9.95 -22.48 31.93
CA LEU A 323 11.25 -22.91 31.42
C LEU A 323 12.14 -21.66 31.28
N ALA A 324 13.01 -21.47 32.27
CA ALA A 324 14.06 -20.47 32.24
C ALA A 324 15.18 -20.88 31.25
N TYR A 325 15.74 -19.90 30.56
CA TYR A 325 17.05 -20.02 29.91
C TYR A 325 18.10 -20.21 31.02
N ILE A 326 18.49 -21.45 31.30
CA ILE A 326 19.47 -21.81 32.33
C ILE A 326 20.86 -21.89 31.66
N PRO A 327 21.88 -21.17 32.17
CA PRO A 327 23.25 -21.37 31.71
C PRO A 327 23.70 -22.79 32.09
N LYS A 328 24.31 -23.52 31.15
CA LYS A 328 24.82 -24.88 31.36
C LYS A 328 25.87 -24.90 32.48
N ASN A 329 25.46 -25.13 33.72
CA ASN A 329 26.36 -25.43 34.83
C ASN A 329 25.98 -26.77 35.46
N LYS A 330 26.94 -27.71 35.48
CA LYS A 330 26.75 -29.18 35.64
C LYS A 330 26.18 -29.65 36.98
N HIS A 331 25.92 -28.78 37.95
CA HIS A 331 25.57 -29.17 39.32
C HIS A 331 24.07 -29.46 39.53
N TRP A 332 23.19 -28.99 38.65
CA TRP A 332 21.72 -29.08 38.84
C TRP A 332 21.06 -30.32 38.20
N HIS A 333 21.80 -31.10 37.41
CA HIS A 333 21.27 -32.29 36.72
C HIS A 333 20.88 -33.44 37.68
N THR A 334 21.52 -33.52 38.85
CA THR A 334 21.31 -34.63 39.79
C THR A 334 20.07 -34.44 40.65
N LEU A 335 19.63 -33.19 40.88
CA LEU A 335 18.44 -32.88 41.69
C LEU A 335 17.13 -33.10 40.92
N ILE A 336 17.15 -32.91 39.60
CA ILE A 336 15.96 -32.97 38.73
C ILE A 336 15.59 -34.42 38.34
N ARG A 337 16.57 -35.34 38.28
CA ARG A 337 16.29 -36.76 37.99
C ARG A 337 15.48 -37.49 39.08
N ARG A 338 15.43 -36.95 40.30
CA ARG A 338 14.64 -37.56 41.40
C ARG A 338 13.15 -37.21 41.36
N LYS A 339 12.72 -36.21 40.59
CA LYS A 339 11.34 -35.68 40.63
C LYS A 339 10.51 -35.90 39.35
N LEU A 340 11.10 -36.53 38.32
CA LEU A 340 10.49 -36.78 37.01
C LEU A 340 10.13 -38.26 36.75
N ARG A 341 9.84 -39.03 37.81
CA ARG A 341 9.51 -40.47 37.68
C ARG A 341 8.02 -40.80 37.71
N SER A 342 7.12 -39.82 37.62
CA SER A 342 5.69 -40.08 37.48
C SER A 342 5.00 -39.00 36.64
N SER A 343 4.76 -39.28 35.36
CA SER A 343 3.48 -39.05 34.67
C SER A 343 3.70 -39.07 33.16
N SER A 344 3.41 -40.23 32.58
CA SER A 344 2.92 -40.36 31.22
C SER A 344 1.43 -40.03 31.25
N SER A 345 0.95 -39.18 30.35
CA SER A 345 -0.45 -39.07 29.89
C SER A 345 -1.56 -38.96 30.95
N VAL A 346 -2.18 -37.78 31.11
CA VAL A 346 -3.48 -37.67 31.80
C VAL A 346 -4.48 -36.89 30.95
N PHE A 347 -5.48 -37.62 30.47
CA PHE A 347 -6.81 -37.17 30.05
C PHE A 347 -7.51 -36.44 31.20
N LEU A 348 -8.18 -35.32 30.92
CA LEU A 348 -9.32 -34.90 31.74
C LEU A 348 -10.51 -34.56 30.82
N CYS A 349 -11.57 -35.35 30.96
CA CYS A 349 -12.87 -35.16 30.35
C CYS A 349 -13.78 -34.49 31.40
N ILE A 350 -14.27 -33.28 31.14
CA ILE A 350 -15.43 -32.68 31.84
C ILE A 350 -16.29 -31.96 30.79
N ASN A 351 -17.46 -32.55 30.51
CA ASN A 351 -18.67 -32.00 29.88
C ASN A 351 -18.52 -31.09 28.65
N SER A 352 -18.55 -31.72 27.48
CA SER A 352 -19.24 -31.29 26.26
C SER A 352 -19.10 -29.81 25.85
N ARG A 353 -17.88 -29.39 25.50
CA ARG A 353 -17.58 -28.45 24.41
C ARG A 353 -16.11 -28.59 24.06
N VAL A 354 -15.83 -28.99 22.82
CA VAL A 354 -14.48 -28.99 22.25
C VAL A 354 -13.99 -27.54 22.22
N CYS A 355 -13.06 -27.20 23.10
CA CYS A 355 -12.28 -25.97 22.98
C CYS A 355 -10.86 -26.36 22.57
N ILE A 356 -10.53 -26.01 21.33
CA ILE A 356 -9.17 -26.03 20.79
C ILE A 356 -8.36 -25.01 21.62
N ILE A 357 -7.58 -25.47 22.60
CA ILE A 357 -6.61 -24.62 23.28
C ILE A 357 -5.39 -24.53 22.36
N ALA A 358 -5.34 -23.45 21.58
CA ALA A 358 -4.18 -23.08 20.79
C ALA A 358 -3.08 -22.48 21.68
N ASP A 359 -1.98 -23.19 21.88
CA ASP A 359 -0.58 -22.84 21.53
C ASP A 359 -0.14 -21.35 21.37
N ILE A 360 -0.68 -20.39 22.16
CA ILE A 360 -0.57 -18.94 21.87
C ILE A 360 0.59 -18.17 22.55
N ASP A 361 1.26 -18.66 23.59
CA ASP A 361 2.02 -17.75 24.46
C ASP A 361 3.47 -17.39 24.03
N GLU A 362 4.18 -18.20 23.23
CA GLU A 362 5.45 -17.76 22.60
C GLU A 362 5.25 -17.07 21.23
N ARG A 363 4.15 -17.40 20.55
CA ARG A 363 3.91 -16.95 19.17
C ARG A 363 3.59 -15.45 19.13
N GLY A 364 2.92 -14.88 20.14
CA GLY A 364 2.48 -13.49 20.13
C GLY A 364 3.61 -12.46 19.99
N ALA A 365 4.62 -12.51 20.86
CA ALA A 365 5.75 -11.57 20.82
C ALA A 365 6.61 -11.75 19.56
N PHE A 366 6.79 -13.01 19.14
CA PHE A 366 7.49 -13.35 17.91
C PHE A 366 6.78 -12.78 16.67
N LEU A 367 5.45 -12.88 16.61
CA LEU A 367 4.63 -12.29 15.54
C LEU A 367 4.73 -10.76 15.52
N ILE A 368 4.72 -10.11 16.69
CA ILE A 368 4.90 -8.65 16.77
C ILE A 368 6.28 -8.26 16.23
N LEU A 369 7.35 -8.95 16.62
CA LEU A 369 8.70 -8.67 16.13
C LEU A 369 8.87 -8.99 14.65
N ARG A 370 8.19 -10.01 14.13
CA ARG A 370 8.26 -10.43 12.72
C ARG A 370 7.47 -9.50 11.80
N ASP A 371 6.20 -9.27 12.13
CA ASP A 371 5.22 -8.70 11.21
C ASP A 371 4.91 -7.22 11.47
N ILE A 372 5.07 -6.74 12.72
CA ILE A 372 4.68 -5.38 13.12
C ILE A 372 5.91 -4.48 13.30
N PHE A 373 6.92 -4.92 14.04
CA PHE A 373 8.14 -4.14 14.25
C PHE A 373 8.90 -4.03 12.93
N LEU A 374 9.11 -2.82 12.43
CA LEU A 374 9.77 -2.56 11.14
C LEU A 374 9.23 -3.46 10.00
N ALA A 375 7.92 -3.35 9.72
CA ALA A 375 7.23 -4.18 8.73
C ALA A 375 7.81 -4.11 7.29
N ASN A 376 8.60 -3.09 6.98
CA ASN A 376 9.27 -2.91 5.69
C ASN A 376 10.47 -3.84 5.50
N VAL A 377 11.04 -4.40 6.57
CA VAL A 377 12.18 -5.32 6.50
C VAL A 377 11.66 -6.75 6.65
N PRO A 378 11.59 -7.54 5.56
CA PRO A 378 11.06 -8.89 5.61
C PRO A 378 12.02 -9.83 6.34
N VAL A 379 11.47 -10.69 7.19
CA VAL A 379 12.21 -11.75 7.90
C VAL A 379 12.03 -13.05 7.13
N ARG A 380 13.09 -13.56 6.50
CA ARG A 380 13.08 -14.85 5.80
C ARG A 380 13.64 -15.93 6.73
N CYS A 381 12.98 -17.10 6.80
CA CYS A 381 13.43 -18.24 7.60
C CYS A 381 13.71 -17.90 9.08
N ASN A 382 12.90 -17.03 9.70
CA ASN A 382 13.08 -16.54 11.07
C ASN A 382 14.45 -15.88 11.33
N ASN A 383 15.15 -15.43 10.29
CA ASN A 383 16.41 -14.71 10.43
C ASN A 383 16.16 -13.20 10.63
N PHE A 384 16.29 -12.73 11.87
CA PHE A 384 16.10 -11.33 12.23
C PHE A 384 17.34 -10.45 11.98
N ARG A 385 18.46 -11.01 11.49
CA ARG A 385 19.70 -10.26 11.28
C ARG A 385 19.54 -8.98 10.45
N PRO A 386 18.79 -8.97 9.33
CA PRO A 386 18.56 -7.73 8.57
C PRO A 386 17.82 -6.66 9.38
N LYS A 387 16.89 -7.09 10.24
CA LYS A 387 16.13 -6.20 11.12
C LYS A 387 17.00 -5.65 12.25
N CYS A 388 17.86 -6.48 12.85
CA CYS A 388 18.87 -6.03 13.82
C CYS A 388 19.82 -4.98 13.22
N LEU A 389 20.28 -5.20 11.98
CA LEU A 389 21.15 -4.25 11.28
C LEU A 389 20.43 -2.91 11.03
N TYR A 390 19.17 -2.97 10.61
CA TYR A 390 18.36 -1.76 10.42
C TYR A 390 18.19 -0.98 11.73
N VAL A 391 17.92 -1.66 12.84
CA VAL A 391 17.84 -1.05 14.17
C VAL A 391 19.19 -0.46 14.60
N ALA A 392 20.31 -1.13 14.32
CA ALA A 392 21.64 -0.62 14.62
C ALA A 392 21.92 0.70 13.86
N VAL A 393 21.52 0.78 12.58
CA VAL A 393 21.61 2.03 11.80
C VAL A 393 20.71 3.13 12.38
N MET A 394 19.48 2.78 12.83
CA MET A 394 18.61 3.75 13.53
C MET A 394 19.27 4.30 14.80
N LEU A 395 19.86 3.41 15.62
CA LEU A 395 20.54 3.78 16.85
C LEU A 395 21.75 4.66 16.60
N ARG A 396 22.57 4.29 15.61
CA ARG A 396 23.75 5.07 15.22
C ARG A 396 23.37 6.50 14.81
N ARG A 397 22.39 6.67 13.91
CA ARG A 397 21.94 7.99 13.47
C ARG A 397 21.36 8.83 14.63
N MET A 398 20.65 8.18 15.55
CA MET A 398 20.11 8.85 16.75
C MET A 398 21.23 9.31 17.70
N MET A 399 22.28 8.50 17.88
CA MET A 399 23.44 8.89 18.69
C MET A 399 24.29 9.97 18.02
N GLU A 400 24.48 9.92 16.70
CA GLU A 400 25.11 10.99 15.92
C GLU A 400 24.38 12.32 16.11
N ALA A 401 23.04 12.32 16.11
CA ALA A 401 22.25 13.51 16.39
C ALA A 401 22.33 13.99 17.86
N THR A 402 22.68 13.10 18.79
CA THR A 402 22.91 13.45 20.20
C THR A 402 24.24 14.19 20.36
N LEU A 403 25.27 13.76 19.63
CA LEU A 403 26.58 14.39 19.62
C LEU A 403 26.59 15.68 18.79
N ASN A 404 25.88 15.68 17.65
CA ASN A 404 25.82 16.80 16.73
C ASN A 404 24.37 17.21 16.42
N LYS A 405 23.98 18.40 16.89
CA LYS A 405 22.65 18.96 16.65
C LYS A 405 22.35 19.20 15.16
N HIS A 406 23.36 19.36 14.30
CA HIS A 406 23.17 19.53 12.86
C HIS A 406 22.80 18.23 12.13
N ALA A 407 22.91 17.06 12.78
CA ALA A 407 22.53 15.78 12.19
C ALA A 407 21.03 15.46 12.33
N ILE A 408 20.23 16.39 12.87
CA ILE A 408 18.76 16.29 12.92
C ILE A 408 18.19 16.49 11.51
N ASP A 409 17.24 15.64 11.11
CA ASP A 409 16.61 15.71 9.80
C ASP A 409 15.59 16.87 9.71
N ASP A 410 15.64 17.63 8.62
CA ASP A 410 14.61 18.63 8.34
C ASP A 410 13.33 17.98 7.80
N LYS A 411 12.22 18.20 8.51
CA LYS A 411 10.88 17.71 8.14
C LYS A 411 10.31 18.41 6.91
N ASP A 412 10.71 19.65 6.66
CA ASP A 412 10.19 20.46 5.57
C ASP A 412 10.95 20.28 4.26
N TYR A 413 12.08 19.56 4.29
CA TYR A 413 12.82 19.14 3.11
C TYR A 413 11.92 18.35 2.13
N VAL A 414 11.77 18.87 0.92
CA VAL A 414 10.90 18.30 -0.12
C VAL A 414 11.26 16.86 -0.49
N GLY A 415 12.53 16.47 -0.43
CA GLY A 415 12.93 15.09 -0.72
C GLY A 415 12.43 14.07 0.32
N ASN A 416 11.96 14.53 1.49
CA ASN A 416 11.27 13.68 2.47
C ASN A 416 9.75 13.65 2.25
N LYS A 417 9.22 14.42 1.29
CA LYS A 417 7.78 14.50 0.98
C LYS A 417 7.52 13.70 -0.30
N HIS A 418 6.53 12.82 -0.27
CA HIS A 418 6.03 12.15 -1.47
C HIS A 418 4.66 12.71 -1.85
N LEU A 419 4.39 12.74 -3.16
CA LEU A 419 3.11 13.13 -3.72
C LEU A 419 2.29 11.88 -3.99
N GLU A 420 1.06 11.83 -3.48
CA GLU A 420 0.08 10.82 -3.87
C GLU A 420 -0.74 11.36 -5.05
N LEU A 421 -0.63 10.66 -6.18
CA LEU A 421 -1.31 11.01 -7.42
C LEU A 421 -2.72 10.38 -7.48
N SER A 422 -3.54 10.86 -8.42
CA SER A 422 -4.91 10.39 -8.62
C SER A 422 -5.01 8.88 -8.80
N GLY A 423 -4.13 8.27 -9.59
CA GLY A 423 -4.15 6.81 -9.81
C GLY A 423 -3.89 6.00 -8.55
N GLN A 424 -2.96 6.44 -7.69
CA GLN A 424 -2.63 5.76 -6.44
C GLN A 424 -3.80 5.83 -5.44
N LEU A 425 -4.43 7.01 -5.29
CA LEU A 425 -5.58 7.20 -4.42
C LEU A 425 -6.78 6.37 -4.87
N ILE A 426 -7.05 6.32 -6.18
CA ILE A 426 -8.11 5.47 -6.75
C ILE A 426 -7.79 3.99 -6.56
N SER A 427 -6.52 3.58 -6.67
CA SER A 427 -6.11 2.21 -6.40
C SER A 427 -6.41 1.77 -4.97
N LEU A 428 -6.08 2.61 -3.99
CA LEU A 428 -6.37 2.35 -2.58
C LEU A 428 -7.87 2.28 -2.30
N LEU A 429 -8.65 3.17 -2.91
CA LEU A 429 -10.11 3.18 -2.81
C LEU A 429 -10.73 1.92 -3.43
N PHE A 430 -10.27 1.55 -4.63
CA PHE A 430 -10.75 0.37 -5.33
C PHE A 430 -10.43 -0.91 -4.55
N GLU A 431 -9.24 -1.04 -3.97
CA GLU A 431 -8.88 -2.19 -3.13
C GLU A 431 -9.82 -2.35 -1.93
N ASP A 432 -10.14 -1.25 -1.23
CA ASP A 432 -11.05 -1.28 -0.08
C ASP A 432 -12.49 -1.64 -0.50
N LEU A 433 -13.00 -1.05 -1.59
CA LEU A 433 -14.32 -1.36 -2.13
C LEU A 433 -14.38 -2.81 -2.64
N PHE A 434 -13.34 -3.30 -3.30
CA PHE A 434 -13.27 -4.66 -3.82
C PHE A 434 -13.27 -5.69 -2.67
N LYS A 435 -12.50 -5.46 -1.60
CA LYS A 435 -12.50 -6.30 -0.40
C LYS A 435 -13.85 -6.32 0.30
N LYS A 436 -14.54 -5.17 0.38
CA LYS A 436 -15.92 -5.08 0.89
C LYS A 436 -16.89 -5.89 0.05
N THR A 437 -16.77 -5.81 -1.28
CA THR A 437 -17.58 -6.62 -2.21
C THR A 437 -17.31 -8.10 -2.01
N ILE A 438 -16.05 -8.53 -1.97
CA ILE A 438 -15.67 -9.92 -1.73
C ILE A 438 -16.27 -10.43 -0.42
N LYS A 439 -16.12 -9.67 0.68
CA LYS A 439 -16.67 -10.05 1.98
C LYS A 439 -18.19 -10.20 1.91
N LYS A 440 -18.88 -9.25 1.28
CA LYS A 440 -20.34 -9.30 1.17
C LYS A 440 -20.83 -10.46 0.31
N VAL A 441 -20.11 -10.77 -0.77
CA VAL A 441 -20.39 -11.93 -1.63
C VAL A 441 -20.18 -13.24 -0.86
N GLY A 442 -19.08 -13.36 -0.11
CA GLY A 442 -18.83 -14.50 0.79
C GLY A 442 -19.95 -14.68 1.83
N ASP A 443 -20.33 -13.61 2.54
CA ASP A 443 -21.40 -13.64 3.54
C ASP A 443 -22.75 -14.08 2.93
N ASN A 444 -23.03 -13.67 1.68
CA ASN A 444 -24.26 -14.05 0.98
C ASN A 444 -24.23 -15.51 0.53
N ILE A 445 -23.07 -15.98 0.04
CA ILE A 445 -22.81 -17.39 -0.29
C ILE A 445 -23.07 -18.27 0.94
N ASP A 446 -22.48 -17.92 2.08
CA ASP A 446 -22.64 -18.69 3.32
C ASP A 446 -24.08 -18.68 3.83
N LYS A 447 -24.78 -17.54 3.75
CA LYS A 447 -26.22 -17.47 4.11
C LYS A 447 -27.08 -18.38 3.25
N ALA A 448 -26.82 -18.40 1.94
CA ALA A 448 -27.55 -19.25 1.01
C ALA A 448 -27.26 -20.74 1.25
N LEU A 449 -26.00 -21.12 1.53
CA LEU A 449 -25.65 -22.50 1.92
C LEU A 449 -26.28 -22.90 3.25
N ALA A 450 -26.25 -22.02 4.25
CA ALA A 450 -26.89 -22.26 5.55
C ALA A 450 -28.41 -22.43 5.43
N ALA A 451 -29.06 -21.78 4.46
CA ALA A 451 -30.49 -21.99 4.19
C ALA A 451 -30.76 -23.36 3.56
N ILE A 452 -29.92 -23.80 2.63
CA ILE A 452 -30.03 -25.11 1.96
C ILE A 452 -29.76 -26.26 2.94
N SER A 453 -28.75 -26.14 3.80
CA SER A 453 -28.47 -27.14 4.82
C SER A 453 -29.63 -27.30 5.82
N ARG A 454 -30.39 -26.23 6.08
CA ARG A 454 -31.60 -26.26 6.91
C ARG A 454 -32.80 -26.91 6.20
N SER A 455 -32.93 -26.76 4.88
CA SER A 455 -34.02 -27.40 4.12
C SER A 455 -33.76 -28.87 3.78
N ARG A 456 -32.50 -29.31 3.65
CA ARG A 456 -32.15 -30.75 3.54
C ARG A 456 -32.47 -31.58 4.79
N ALA A 457 -32.63 -30.93 5.94
CA ALA A 457 -33.03 -31.58 7.19
C ALA A 457 -34.55 -31.80 7.34
N LEU A 458 -35.36 -31.37 6.36
CA LEU A 458 -36.82 -31.55 6.33
C LEU A 458 -37.23 -32.39 5.11
N ASP A 459 -38.11 -33.37 5.36
CA ASP A 459 -38.52 -34.46 4.47
C ASP A 459 -38.67 -34.14 2.96
N PRO A 460 -38.22 -35.02 2.04
CA PRO A 460 -38.20 -34.77 0.59
C PRO A 460 -39.56 -34.57 -0.09
N SER A 461 -40.67 -34.95 0.55
CA SER A 461 -42.01 -34.98 -0.06
C SER A 461 -42.79 -33.67 0.05
N ARG A 462 -42.34 -32.70 0.85
CA ARG A 462 -43.08 -31.44 1.12
C ARG A 462 -42.45 -30.16 0.54
N VAL A 463 -41.27 -30.27 -0.08
CA VAL A 463 -40.50 -29.10 -0.53
C VAL A 463 -40.86 -28.65 -1.95
N SER A 464 -41.50 -29.51 -2.75
CA SER A 464 -41.82 -29.22 -4.17
C SER A 464 -42.81 -28.06 -4.37
N SER A 465 -43.61 -27.70 -3.36
CA SER A 465 -44.65 -26.65 -3.46
C SER A 465 -44.24 -25.29 -2.87
N ARG A 466 -43.10 -25.18 -2.18
CA ARG A 466 -42.61 -23.89 -1.62
C ARG A 466 -41.51 -23.23 -2.45
N ILE A 467 -40.81 -24.00 -3.29
CA ILE A 467 -39.77 -23.47 -4.20
C ILE A 467 -40.36 -22.60 -5.31
N THR A 468 -41.64 -22.76 -5.65
CA THR A 468 -42.32 -21.99 -6.70
C THR A 468 -42.71 -20.56 -6.27
N HIS A 469 -42.79 -20.26 -4.97
CA HIS A 469 -43.24 -18.94 -4.50
C HIS A 469 -42.13 -17.90 -4.31
N VAL A 470 -40.86 -18.29 -4.27
CA VAL A 470 -39.72 -17.35 -4.20
C VAL A 470 -39.30 -16.86 -5.60
N ASN A 471 -39.67 -17.59 -6.66
CA ASN A 471 -39.31 -17.27 -8.05
C ASN A 471 -40.27 -16.27 -8.76
N LYS A 472 -41.15 -15.57 -8.04
CA LYS A 472 -42.17 -14.68 -8.65
C LYS A 472 -41.78 -13.20 -8.73
N ALA A 473 -40.49 -12.88 -8.63
CA ALA A 473 -39.98 -11.57 -9.00
C ALA A 473 -38.80 -11.77 -9.94
N LEU A 474 -39.08 -11.86 -11.25
CA LEU A 474 -38.23 -11.50 -12.40
C LEU A 474 -38.79 -12.14 -13.69
N VAL A 475 -38.90 -11.32 -14.73
CA VAL A 475 -39.49 -11.54 -16.07
C VAL A 475 -38.89 -12.78 -16.79
N PRO A 476 -39.67 -13.49 -17.64
CA PRO A 476 -39.25 -14.74 -18.28
C PRO A 476 -38.33 -14.50 -19.48
N VAL A 477 -37.46 -15.47 -19.81
CA VAL A 477 -37.27 -16.06 -21.16
C VAL A 477 -36.09 -17.06 -21.12
N SER A 478 -36.41 -18.28 -21.55
CA SER A 478 -35.61 -19.45 -21.99
C SER A 478 -34.17 -19.62 -21.49
N ASP A 479 -34.01 -20.52 -20.51
CA ASP A 479 -33.22 -21.75 -20.66
C ASP A 479 -33.28 -22.47 -19.31
N THR A 480 -34.11 -23.50 -19.24
CA THR A 480 -34.31 -24.38 -18.08
C THR A 480 -33.27 -25.47 -18.14
N ASP A 481 -32.27 -25.43 -17.24
CA ASP A 481 -31.52 -26.58 -16.69
C ASP A 481 -30.20 -26.13 -16.03
N THR A 482 -30.28 -25.28 -15.00
CA THR A 482 -29.14 -25.04 -14.08
C THR A 482 -29.63 -24.88 -12.65
N PRO A 483 -29.07 -25.58 -11.64
CA PRO A 483 -29.40 -25.34 -10.24
C PRO A 483 -28.98 -23.93 -9.79
N GLY A 484 -29.90 -23.23 -9.13
CA GLY A 484 -29.96 -21.76 -8.95
C GLY A 484 -28.93 -21.10 -8.03
N TYR A 485 -27.92 -21.81 -7.52
CA TYR A 485 -26.95 -21.20 -6.60
C TYR A 485 -25.93 -20.29 -7.31
N VAL A 486 -25.67 -20.51 -8.60
CA VAL A 486 -24.60 -19.80 -9.35
C VAL A 486 -25.07 -18.97 -10.54
N ARG A 487 -26.29 -19.21 -11.04
CA ARG A 487 -26.94 -18.29 -12.00
C ARG A 487 -27.10 -16.88 -11.39
N ASP A 488 -27.12 -16.82 -10.06
CA ASP A 488 -27.25 -15.61 -9.25
C ASP A 488 -25.93 -14.95 -8.83
N THR A 489 -24.73 -15.54 -8.91
CA THR A 489 -23.50 -14.87 -8.37
C THR A 489 -23.01 -13.73 -9.26
N ALA A 490 -23.09 -13.86 -10.58
CA ALA A 490 -22.84 -12.77 -11.53
C ALA A 490 -23.89 -11.67 -11.40
N LYS A 491 -25.14 -12.05 -11.10
CA LYS A 491 -26.25 -11.14 -10.84
C LYS A 491 -26.07 -10.42 -9.49
N LEU A 492 -25.60 -11.12 -8.46
CA LEU A 492 -25.30 -10.62 -7.13
C LEU A 492 -24.13 -9.62 -7.14
N LEU A 493 -23.10 -9.86 -7.95
CA LEU A 493 -22.00 -8.92 -8.17
C LEU A 493 -22.51 -7.62 -8.82
N CYS A 494 -23.40 -7.72 -9.81
CA CYS A 494 -24.05 -6.57 -10.45
C CYS A 494 -25.07 -5.85 -9.53
N GLU A 495 -25.85 -6.59 -8.74
CA GLU A 495 -26.94 -6.05 -7.90
C GLU A 495 -26.42 -5.28 -6.68
N LEU A 496 -25.28 -5.67 -6.13
CA LEU A 496 -24.71 -4.99 -4.97
C LEU A 496 -24.20 -3.58 -5.31
N ASP A 497 -23.67 -3.38 -6.53
CA ASP A 497 -23.17 -2.11 -7.07
C ASP A 497 -22.30 -1.27 -6.10
N ILE A 498 -21.58 -1.96 -5.19
CA ILE A 498 -20.80 -1.32 -4.11
C ILE A 498 -19.65 -0.51 -4.70
N ILE A 499 -19.02 -1.04 -5.75
CA ILE A 499 -17.86 -0.43 -6.40
C ILE A 499 -18.26 0.88 -7.08
N SER A 500 -19.30 0.88 -7.92
CA SER A 500 -19.69 2.09 -8.67
C SER A 500 -20.19 3.17 -7.73
N LYS A 501 -21.09 2.82 -6.79
CA LYS A 501 -21.63 3.77 -5.81
C LYS A 501 -20.54 4.32 -4.90
N GLY A 502 -19.62 3.46 -4.44
CA GLY A 502 -18.49 3.87 -3.61
C GLY A 502 -17.56 4.85 -4.32
N LEU A 503 -17.18 4.54 -5.57
CA LEU A 503 -16.34 5.42 -6.39
C LEU A 503 -17.03 6.75 -6.68
N GLN A 504 -18.28 6.74 -7.15
CA GLN A 504 -19.04 7.95 -7.44
C GLN A 504 -19.23 8.83 -6.20
N TRP A 505 -19.58 8.24 -5.06
CA TRP A 505 -19.79 8.96 -3.82
C TRP A 505 -18.49 9.62 -3.32
N THR A 506 -17.37 8.89 -3.30
CA THR A 506 -16.09 9.43 -2.86
C THR A 506 -15.58 10.53 -3.80
N LEU A 507 -15.73 10.37 -5.10
CA LEU A 507 -15.32 11.38 -6.09
C LEU A 507 -16.22 12.62 -6.08
N SER A 508 -17.52 12.47 -5.82
CA SER A 508 -18.46 13.59 -5.73
C SER A 508 -18.24 14.43 -4.47
N THR A 509 -18.10 13.76 -3.33
CA THR A 509 -17.94 14.40 -2.00
C THR A 509 -16.50 14.85 -1.72
N GLY A 510 -15.50 14.28 -2.39
CA GLY A 510 -14.08 14.54 -2.15
C GLY A 510 -13.56 14.02 -0.81
N ASN A 511 -14.32 13.17 -0.12
CA ASN A 511 -13.93 12.60 1.16
C ASN A 511 -13.52 11.14 0.99
N LEU A 512 -12.21 10.88 1.06
CA LEU A 512 -11.64 9.54 1.01
C LEU A 512 -11.48 8.99 2.43
N ARG A 513 -12.34 8.04 2.79
CA ARG A 513 -12.32 7.36 4.10
C ARG A 513 -11.97 5.89 3.92
N ILE A 514 -10.75 5.51 4.27
CA ILE A 514 -10.29 4.11 4.24
C ILE A 514 -9.97 3.66 5.67
N ASN A 515 -10.88 2.87 6.24
CA ASN A 515 -10.79 2.45 7.64
C ASN A 515 -9.61 1.51 7.90
N ARG A 516 -9.24 0.65 6.93
CA ARG A 516 -8.13 -0.31 7.08
C ARG A 516 -6.79 0.37 7.41
N PHE A 517 -6.51 1.49 6.76
CA PHE A 517 -5.28 2.25 6.96
C PHE A 517 -5.45 3.43 7.92
N ARG A 518 -6.62 3.55 8.56
CA ARG A 518 -7.05 4.72 9.34
C ARG A 518 -6.79 6.03 8.59
N MET A 519 -6.98 6.01 7.27
CA MET A 519 -6.73 7.16 6.40
C MET A 519 -8.04 7.90 6.18
N GLN A 520 -8.06 9.17 6.59
CA GLN A 520 -9.18 10.07 6.37
C GLN A 520 -8.65 11.35 5.71
N SER A 521 -8.78 11.40 4.39
CA SER A 521 -8.40 12.56 3.58
C SER A 521 -9.68 13.28 3.15
N LYS A 522 -9.76 14.58 3.44
CA LYS A 522 -10.87 15.44 3.02
C LYS A 522 -10.41 16.34 1.89
N GLY A 523 -11.31 16.70 0.98
CA GLY A 523 -11.02 17.61 -0.13
C GLY A 523 -10.09 17.04 -1.19
N VAL A 524 -10.10 15.71 -1.38
CA VAL A 524 -9.29 15.00 -2.39
C VAL A 524 -9.70 15.39 -3.80
N THR A 525 -11.00 15.49 -4.03
CA THR A 525 -11.56 16.02 -5.26
C THR A 525 -12.28 17.33 -4.96
N GLN A 526 -12.19 18.25 -5.91
CA GLN A 526 -12.82 19.57 -5.84
C GLN A 526 -13.47 19.87 -7.20
N ILE A 527 -14.46 20.75 -7.20
CA ILE A 527 -15.09 21.20 -8.45
C ILE A 527 -14.06 22.01 -9.23
N LEU A 528 -13.93 21.70 -10.52
CA LEU A 528 -12.95 22.36 -11.39
C LEU A 528 -13.30 23.85 -11.57
N GLY A 529 -12.33 24.74 -11.34
CA GLY A 529 -12.51 26.18 -11.54
C GLY A 529 -12.49 26.56 -13.03
N ARG A 530 -13.65 26.84 -13.61
CA ARG A 530 -13.83 27.24 -15.02
C ARG A 530 -13.85 28.75 -15.28
N MET A 531 -13.21 29.53 -14.41
CA MET A 531 -13.17 31.00 -14.54
C MET A 531 -12.35 31.46 -15.76
N SER A 532 -11.24 30.78 -16.03
CA SER A 532 -10.38 31.05 -17.18
C SER A 532 -9.57 29.80 -17.53
N PHE A 533 -9.01 29.76 -18.74
CA PHE A 533 -8.14 28.67 -19.16
C PHE A 533 -6.96 28.45 -18.19
N ILE A 534 -6.30 29.54 -17.79
CA ILE A 534 -5.19 29.52 -16.83
C ILE A 534 -5.65 29.08 -15.44
N GLY A 535 -6.83 29.52 -15.01
CA GLY A 535 -7.42 29.07 -13.73
C GLY A 535 -7.66 27.56 -13.70
N THR A 536 -8.16 27.00 -14.80
CA THR A 536 -8.31 25.55 -14.95
C THR A 536 -6.96 24.84 -14.92
N LEU A 537 -5.96 25.34 -15.65
CA LEU A 537 -4.62 24.74 -15.68
C LEU A 537 -3.93 24.78 -14.32
N GLY A 538 -3.96 25.92 -13.64
CA GLY A 538 -3.40 26.10 -12.29
C GLY A 538 -4.05 25.16 -11.28
N PHE A 539 -5.36 24.92 -11.41
CA PHE A 539 -6.08 23.94 -10.58
C PHE A 539 -5.58 22.50 -10.78
N MET A 540 -5.23 22.12 -12.02
CA MET A 540 -4.72 20.78 -12.35
C MET A 540 -3.27 20.54 -11.89
N THR A 541 -2.49 21.60 -11.74
CA THR A 541 -1.09 21.53 -11.26
C THR A 541 -0.96 21.79 -9.76
N LYS A 542 -2.09 21.98 -9.06
CA LYS A 542 -2.14 22.35 -7.65
C LYS A 542 -1.79 21.17 -6.75
N VAL A 543 -0.89 21.46 -5.81
CA VAL A 543 -0.45 20.62 -4.70
C VAL A 543 -0.96 21.24 -3.39
N SER A 544 -1.90 20.58 -2.73
CA SER A 544 -2.52 21.11 -1.51
C SER A 544 -2.05 20.36 -0.27
N GLN A 545 -1.31 21.04 0.61
CA GLN A 545 -0.81 20.45 1.85
C GLN A 545 -1.93 20.38 2.91
N GLN A 546 -2.23 19.18 3.42
CA GLN A 546 -3.33 18.94 4.39
C GLN A 546 -2.96 19.31 5.83
N PHE A 547 -2.45 20.52 6.06
CA PHE A 547 -2.39 21.09 7.40
C PHE A 547 -3.71 21.77 7.74
N ASP A 548 -4.02 21.82 9.04
CA ASP A 548 -5.10 22.65 9.52
C ASP A 548 -4.78 24.12 9.22
N LYS A 549 -5.54 24.70 8.28
CA LYS A 549 -5.33 26.07 7.79
C LYS A 549 -5.49 27.12 8.90
N SER A 550 -6.22 26.78 9.97
CA SER A 550 -6.39 27.65 11.14
C SER A 550 -5.12 27.79 11.98
N ARG A 551 -4.22 26.79 11.95
CA ARG A 551 -2.99 26.81 12.74
C ARG A 551 -1.94 27.70 12.07
N LYS A 552 -1.47 28.70 12.84
CA LYS A 552 -0.40 29.64 12.43
C LYS A 552 0.99 29.03 12.66
N VAL A 553 1.33 27.97 11.93
CA VAL A 553 2.68 27.38 11.94
C VAL A 553 3.46 27.92 10.75
N SER A 554 4.58 28.60 10.99
CA SER A 554 5.38 29.27 9.95
C SER A 554 6.25 28.30 9.13
N GLY A 555 6.81 27.25 9.76
CA GLY A 555 7.71 26.27 9.12
C GLY A 555 7.21 25.73 7.77
N PRO A 556 6.08 25.01 7.72
CA PRO A 556 5.55 24.44 6.48
C PRO A 556 5.05 25.47 5.46
N ARG A 557 4.80 26.72 5.89
CA ARG A 557 4.32 27.81 5.04
C ARG A 557 5.47 28.56 4.36
N ALA A 558 6.65 28.53 4.95
CA ALA A 558 7.82 29.16 4.38
C ALA A 558 8.22 28.50 3.04
N LEU A 559 8.75 29.31 2.13
CA LEU A 559 9.38 28.81 0.92
C LEU A 559 10.69 28.14 1.30
N HIS A 560 10.79 26.82 1.06
CA HIS A 560 11.98 26.05 1.38
C HIS A 560 12.90 25.97 0.15
N PRO A 561 14.22 26.23 0.26
CA PRO A 561 15.13 26.23 -0.89
C PRO A 561 15.16 24.92 -1.69
N SER A 562 14.88 23.77 -1.07
CA SER A 562 14.80 22.48 -1.79
C SER A 562 13.62 22.33 -2.74
N GLN A 563 12.70 23.31 -2.78
CA GLN A 563 11.59 23.36 -3.75
C GLN A 563 12.04 23.83 -5.14
N TRP A 564 13.29 24.28 -5.28
CA TRP A 564 13.84 24.81 -6.53
C TRP A 564 13.62 23.88 -7.72
N GLY A 565 12.97 24.40 -8.76
CA GLY A 565 12.68 23.68 -10.00
C GLY A 565 11.56 22.64 -9.92
N MET A 566 10.99 22.38 -8.73
CA MET A 566 9.90 21.41 -8.54
C MET A 566 8.54 22.09 -8.30
N LEU A 567 8.53 23.11 -7.44
CA LEU A 567 7.35 23.92 -7.12
C LEU A 567 7.57 25.38 -7.53
N CYS A 568 6.50 26.06 -7.89
CA CYS A 568 6.53 27.47 -8.19
C CYS A 568 6.78 28.28 -6.90
N PRO A 569 7.75 29.21 -6.87
CA PRO A 569 8.01 30.04 -5.69
C PRO A 569 6.96 31.14 -5.48
N CYS A 570 6.21 31.51 -6.53
CA CYS A 570 5.28 32.64 -6.50
C CYS A 570 3.81 32.22 -6.44
N ASP A 571 3.47 31.04 -6.98
CA ASP A 571 2.08 30.62 -7.18
C ASP A 571 1.54 29.93 -5.92
N THR A 572 1.10 30.77 -4.98
CA THR A 572 0.40 30.42 -3.75
C THR A 572 -0.74 31.42 -3.55
N PRO A 573 -1.93 31.00 -3.10
CA PRO A 573 -3.00 31.92 -2.77
C PRO A 573 -2.62 32.79 -1.56
N GLU A 574 -3.14 34.01 -1.52
CA GLU A 574 -3.09 34.87 -0.33
C GLU A 574 -4.13 34.43 0.71
N GLY A 575 -3.85 34.65 2.00
CA GLY A 575 -4.76 34.31 3.11
C GLY A 575 -4.42 32.98 3.78
N GLU A 576 -5.46 32.25 4.25
CA GLU A 576 -5.27 31.05 5.08
C GLU A 576 -4.53 29.90 4.38
N GLY A 577 -4.60 29.84 3.04
CA GLY A 577 -3.93 28.85 2.21
C GLY A 577 -2.48 29.18 1.88
N CYS A 578 -1.98 30.36 2.27
CA CYS A 578 -0.64 30.82 1.93
C CYS A 578 0.44 29.84 2.41
N GLY A 579 1.27 29.40 1.47
CA GLY A 579 2.36 28.46 1.69
C GLY A 579 1.93 27.00 1.89
N LEU A 580 0.63 26.70 1.95
CA LEU A 580 0.10 25.33 2.04
C LEU A 580 -0.38 24.82 0.69
N ASP A 581 -1.01 25.69 -0.08
CA ASP A 581 -1.41 25.45 -1.46
C ASP A 581 -0.32 25.98 -2.39
N LYS A 582 0.30 25.09 -3.18
CA LYS A 582 1.42 25.41 -4.08
C LYS A 582 1.19 24.77 -5.45
N ASN A 583 1.79 25.31 -6.50
CA ASN A 583 1.70 24.69 -7.83
C ASN A 583 3.03 24.08 -8.28
N LEU A 584 2.95 23.00 -9.07
CA LEU A 584 4.12 22.39 -9.69
C LEU A 584 4.77 23.35 -10.71
N ALA A 585 6.09 23.30 -10.83
CA ALA A 585 6.82 23.99 -11.89
C ALA A 585 6.66 23.29 -13.26
N LEU A 586 6.96 24.01 -14.34
CA LEU A 586 6.72 23.56 -15.72
C LEU A 586 7.49 22.28 -16.11
N THR A 587 8.72 22.13 -15.64
CA THR A 587 9.60 21.01 -16.00
C THR A 587 9.58 19.88 -14.97
N THR A 588 8.62 19.90 -14.04
CA THR A 588 8.53 18.89 -12.99
C THR A 588 7.95 17.59 -13.54
N HIS A 589 8.59 16.47 -13.20
CA HIS A 589 8.10 15.14 -13.52
C HIS A 589 7.94 14.33 -12.23
N VAL A 590 6.75 13.76 -12.02
CA VAL A 590 6.47 12.88 -10.88
C VAL A 590 6.61 11.44 -11.35
N THR A 591 7.49 10.69 -10.71
CA THR A 591 7.72 9.28 -11.02
C THR A 591 6.58 8.40 -10.52
N THR A 592 6.26 7.36 -11.29
CA THR A 592 5.38 6.26 -10.86
C THR A 592 6.22 5.13 -10.24
N ASP A 593 5.54 4.18 -9.58
CA ASP A 593 6.18 3.03 -8.96
C ASP A 593 6.73 2.05 -10.02
N GLU A 594 7.97 1.60 -9.84
CA GLU A 594 8.69 0.69 -10.73
C GLU A 594 9.16 -0.54 -9.96
N ASP A 595 9.28 -1.68 -10.64
CA ASP A 595 9.64 -2.93 -9.98
C ASP A 595 11.11 -2.89 -9.51
N GLU A 596 11.35 -3.18 -8.23
CA GLU A 596 12.69 -3.12 -7.61
C GLU A 596 13.62 -4.28 -8.04
N GLY A 597 13.06 -5.34 -8.63
CA GLY A 597 13.76 -6.60 -8.94
C GLY A 597 15.04 -6.44 -9.77
N PRO A 598 15.03 -5.72 -10.91
CA PRO A 598 16.22 -5.50 -11.74
C PRO A 598 17.34 -4.78 -10.97
N LEU A 599 16.99 -3.82 -10.11
CA LEU A 599 17.96 -3.07 -9.32
C LEU A 599 18.61 -3.94 -8.25
N ILE A 600 17.82 -4.79 -7.58
CA ILE A 600 18.34 -5.78 -6.62
C ILE A 600 19.30 -6.75 -7.32
N SER A 601 18.93 -7.25 -8.50
CA SER A 601 19.78 -8.16 -9.28
C SER A 601 21.11 -7.53 -9.67
N LEU A 602 21.09 -6.27 -10.10
CA LEU A 602 22.29 -5.50 -10.45
C LEU A 602 23.23 -5.37 -9.24
N VAL A 603 22.70 -4.96 -8.09
CA VAL A 603 23.48 -4.79 -6.86
C VAL A 603 24.04 -6.12 -6.37
N CYS A 604 23.25 -7.20 -6.39
CA CYS A 604 23.72 -8.53 -6.02
C CYS A 604 24.84 -9.03 -6.94
N THR A 605 24.75 -8.77 -8.25
CA THR A 605 25.77 -9.17 -9.23
C THR A 605 27.07 -8.42 -8.98
N TYR A 606 26.98 -7.10 -8.77
CA TYR A 606 28.14 -6.26 -8.46
C TYR A 606 28.82 -6.69 -7.15
N LEU A 607 28.05 -6.95 -6.09
CA LEU A 607 28.59 -7.40 -4.81
C LEU A 607 29.25 -8.78 -4.90
N LYS A 608 28.68 -9.72 -5.67
CA LYS A 608 29.30 -11.04 -5.91
C LYS A 608 30.65 -10.92 -6.61
N LEU A 609 30.74 -10.07 -7.65
CA LEU A 609 32.00 -9.81 -8.34
C LEU A 609 33.05 -9.23 -7.39
N HIS A 610 32.66 -8.25 -6.56
CA HIS A 610 33.60 -7.59 -5.65
C HIS A 610 34.08 -8.50 -4.50
N LEU A 611 33.22 -9.40 -3.99
CA LEU A 611 33.60 -10.39 -2.99
C LEU A 611 34.48 -11.50 -3.58
N SER A 612 34.23 -11.91 -4.84
CA SER A 612 35.05 -12.93 -5.52
C SER A 612 36.47 -12.45 -5.79
N VAL A 613 36.67 -11.15 -6.06
CA VAL A 613 38.02 -10.57 -6.28
C VAL A 613 38.82 -10.51 -4.96
N LYS A 614 38.16 -10.21 -3.84
CA LYS A 614 38.81 -10.16 -2.51
C LYS A 614 39.13 -11.53 -1.90
N SER A 615 38.49 -12.62 -2.34
CA SER A 615 38.86 -13.97 -1.91
C SER A 615 40.08 -14.53 -2.65
N SER A 616 40.50 -13.89 -3.73
CA SER A 616 41.68 -14.25 -4.55
C SER A 616 42.91 -13.37 -4.30
N SER A 617 42.82 -12.44 -3.34
CA SER A 617 43.93 -11.62 -2.80
C SER A 617 44.12 -11.95 -1.33
#